data_AF-A0A0Q6AQL8-F1
#
_entry.id   AF-A0A0Q6AQL8-F1
#
_cell.length_a   1.000
_cell.length_b   1.000
_cell.length_c   1.000
_cell.angle_alpha   90.00
_cell.angle_beta   90.00
_cell.angle_gamma   90.00
#
_symmetry.space_group_name_H-M   'P 1'
#
loop_
_entity.id
_entity.type
_entity.pdbx_description
1 polymer ?
#
loop_
_entity_poly.entity_id
_entity_poly.type
_entity_poly.pdbx_seq_one_letter_code
_entity_poly.pdbx_strand_id
1 'polypeptide(L)'
;MNGIIWDKKAYRFVQVVDKFQGRENDVIILSTVDNEISKFTDNPNRLNVAISRAKDQLILLVNGNESDNDTNISDLIRYIDYNNFSTINSEVHSIFDYLYKGYEEKRKLLLSGQKKKSVFDSENLMYLLIKEVLSDEQFSKYGVILHHPLRNLLLDFSKLTPEEEPYARHHATHIDFLIYNKLGKNPVLAIEVDGYEYHKIESRQAKRDHMKNEILEKYRIPLVRFSTTGSKERDKLTKALREL
;
A
#
# COMPACT_ATOMS: atom_id res chain seq x y z
N MET A 1 13.99 12.84 2.60
CA MET A 1 15.38 12.34 2.69
C MET A 1 15.40 11.42 3.90
N ASN A 2 15.68 10.11 3.83
CA ASN A 2 16.68 9.39 3.06
C ASN A 2 16.06 8.40 2.07
N GLY A 3 16.30 8.61 0.77
CA GLY A 3 15.97 7.63 -0.26
C GLY A 3 17.06 6.58 -0.29
N ILE A 4 16.69 5.30 -0.13
CA ILE A 4 17.58 4.20 -0.46
C ILE A 4 17.85 4.29 -1.96
N ILE A 5 19.08 4.65 -2.33
CA ILE A 5 19.54 4.66 -3.71
C ILE A 5 19.64 3.20 -4.14
N TRP A 6 18.73 2.75 -5.00
CA TRP A 6 18.70 1.39 -5.52
C TRP A 6 19.73 1.24 -6.63
N ASP A 7 20.88 0.62 -6.33
CA ASP A 7 21.84 0.20 -7.36
C ASP A 7 21.24 -0.93 -8.22
N LYS A 8 21.33 -0.80 -9.54
CA LYS A 8 20.73 -1.68 -10.57
C LYS A 8 21.47 -3.02 -10.75
N LYS A 9 22.47 -3.34 -9.90
CA LYS A 9 23.27 -4.57 -10.00
C LYS A 9 23.15 -5.54 -8.82
N ALA A 10 22.17 -5.39 -7.93
CA ALA A 10 21.93 -6.38 -6.88
C ALA A 10 21.18 -7.60 -7.44
N TYR A 11 21.83 -8.77 -7.45
CA TYR A 11 21.13 -10.05 -7.64
C TYR A 11 20.19 -10.27 -6.45
N ARG A 12 18.88 -10.33 -6.71
CA ARG A 12 17.86 -10.47 -5.67
C ARG A 12 17.36 -11.91 -5.60
N PHE A 13 17.54 -12.55 -4.45
CA PHE A 13 17.02 -13.89 -4.19
C PHE A 13 15.82 -13.80 -3.25
N VAL A 14 14.67 -14.29 -3.69
CA VAL A 14 13.47 -14.44 -2.84
C VAL A 14 13.23 -15.93 -2.63
N GLN A 15 13.39 -16.40 -1.39
CA GLN A 15 13.18 -17.81 -1.02
C GLN A 15 12.64 -17.93 0.40
N VAL A 16 12.08 -19.11 0.72
CA VAL A 16 11.71 -19.50 2.08
C VAL A 16 12.98 -19.81 2.89
N VAL A 17 12.97 -19.51 4.18
CA VAL A 17 14.13 -19.67 5.11
C VAL A 17 14.80 -21.04 4.98
N ASP A 18 14.02 -22.13 4.88
CA ASP A 18 14.55 -23.49 4.79
C ASP A 18 15.44 -23.72 3.54
N LYS A 19 15.24 -22.95 2.45
CA LYS A 19 16.07 -23.04 1.24
C LYS A 19 17.32 -22.16 1.28
N PHE A 20 17.46 -21.33 2.32
CA PHE A 20 18.58 -20.40 2.50
C PHE A 20 19.68 -20.93 3.40
N GLN A 21 19.55 -22.15 3.92
CA GLN A 21 20.54 -22.75 4.80
C GLN A 21 21.90 -22.88 4.09
N GLY A 22 22.95 -22.32 4.70
CA GLY A 22 24.32 -22.34 4.16
C GLY A 22 24.62 -21.25 3.12
N ARG A 23 23.72 -20.28 2.91
CA ARG A 23 23.94 -19.10 2.06
C ARG A 23 23.97 -17.84 2.93
N GLU A 24 24.63 -16.78 2.49
CA GLU A 24 24.66 -15.48 3.18
C GLU A 24 24.56 -14.36 2.16
N ASN A 25 24.02 -13.21 2.58
CA ASN A 25 24.03 -11.96 1.80
C ASN A 25 24.34 -10.77 2.69
N ASP A 26 24.83 -9.71 2.06
CA ASP A 26 25.15 -8.44 2.72
C ASP A 26 23.90 -7.85 3.41
N VAL A 27 22.76 -7.87 2.72
CA VAL A 27 21.46 -7.43 3.24
C VAL A 27 20.43 -8.56 3.18
N ILE A 28 19.73 -8.80 4.29
CA ILE A 28 18.59 -9.72 4.36
C ILE A 28 17.32 -8.95 4.76
N ILE A 29 16.22 -9.21 4.07
CA ILE A 29 14.89 -8.74 4.43
C ILE A 29 14.07 -9.94 4.90
N LEU A 30 13.71 -9.96 6.17
CA LEU A 30 12.87 -11.00 6.78
C LEU A 30 11.44 -10.48 6.92
N SER A 31 10.48 -11.09 6.22
CA SER A 31 9.05 -10.74 6.32
C SER A 31 8.30 -11.87 7.00
N THR A 32 7.65 -11.59 8.12
CA THR A 32 6.68 -12.51 8.72
C THR A 32 5.35 -12.34 7.99
N VAL A 33 4.89 -13.38 7.30
CA VAL A 33 3.68 -13.33 6.45
C VAL A 33 2.38 -13.34 7.28
N ASP A 34 2.45 -13.75 8.54
CA ASP A 34 1.28 -13.98 9.39
C ASP A 34 0.83 -12.73 10.16
N ASN A 35 -0.49 -12.58 10.31
CA ASN A 35 -1.14 -11.52 11.11
C ASN A 35 -0.96 -11.72 12.63
N GLU A 36 -0.66 -12.94 13.04
CA GLU A 36 -0.33 -13.37 14.40
C GLU A 36 0.92 -14.24 14.32
N ILE A 37 1.82 -14.15 15.29
CA ILE A 37 3.06 -14.94 15.29
C ILE A 37 2.70 -16.42 15.45
N SER A 38 2.69 -17.17 14.35
CA SER A 38 2.38 -18.61 14.37
C SER A 38 3.57 -19.43 14.88
N LYS A 39 3.33 -20.64 15.40
CA LYS A 39 4.38 -21.60 15.79
C LYS A 39 5.38 -21.93 14.67
N PHE A 40 5.00 -21.67 13.41
CA PHE A 40 5.85 -21.87 12.25
C PHE A 40 6.85 -20.72 12.05
N THR A 41 6.40 -19.47 12.24
CA THR A 41 7.23 -18.26 12.27
C THR A 41 8.05 -18.12 13.54
N ASP A 42 7.54 -18.62 14.67
CA ASP A 42 8.19 -18.55 15.98
C ASP A 42 9.15 -19.71 16.27
N ASN A 43 9.63 -20.38 15.23
CA ASN A 43 10.57 -21.48 15.43
C ASN A 43 11.98 -20.91 15.67
N PRO A 44 12.61 -21.15 16.84
CA PRO A 44 13.89 -20.55 17.19
C PRO A 44 15.01 -20.96 16.22
N ASN A 45 14.99 -22.20 15.71
CA ASN A 45 16.00 -22.66 14.75
C ASN A 45 15.86 -21.95 13.40
N ARG A 46 14.63 -21.72 12.95
CA ARG A 46 14.39 -21.00 11.68
C ARG A 46 14.72 -19.53 11.81
N LEU A 47 14.38 -18.92 12.94
CA LEU A 47 14.72 -17.53 13.21
C LEU A 47 16.23 -17.33 13.25
N ASN A 48 16.96 -18.20 13.98
CA ASN A 48 18.43 -18.19 14.00
C ASN A 48 19.01 -18.38 12.62
N VAL A 49 18.45 -19.31 11.83
CA VAL A 49 18.87 -19.49 10.44
C VAL A 49 18.64 -18.21 9.66
N ALA A 50 17.49 -17.52 9.77
CA ALA A 50 17.18 -16.32 9.01
C ALA A 50 18.06 -15.11 9.38
N ILE A 51 18.27 -14.88 10.68
CA ILE A 51 19.09 -13.76 11.20
C ILE A 51 20.56 -13.95 10.79
N SER A 52 21.10 -15.16 10.92
CA SER A 52 22.51 -15.47 10.62
C SER A 52 22.87 -15.40 9.13
N ARG A 53 21.92 -15.11 8.23
CA ARG A 53 22.23 -14.93 6.80
C ARG A 53 22.65 -13.52 6.44
N ALA A 54 22.40 -12.55 7.33
CA ALA A 54 22.75 -11.16 7.13
C ALA A 54 24.21 -10.93 7.54
N LYS A 55 25.02 -10.36 6.65
CA LYS A 55 26.39 -9.95 7.00
C LYS A 55 26.44 -8.52 7.52
N ASP A 56 25.79 -7.60 6.82
CA ASP A 56 25.88 -6.16 7.10
C ASP A 56 24.57 -5.60 7.66
N GLN A 57 23.41 -6.03 7.13
CA GLN A 57 22.11 -5.47 7.51
C GLN A 57 20.99 -6.52 7.52
N LEU A 58 20.21 -6.51 8.59
CA LEU A 58 18.93 -7.20 8.69
C LEU A 58 17.80 -6.16 8.70
N ILE A 59 16.81 -6.34 7.84
CA ILE A 59 15.55 -5.59 7.85
C ILE A 59 14.44 -6.56 8.23
N LEU A 60 13.82 -6.35 9.39
CA LEU A 60 12.71 -7.14 9.88
C LEU A 60 11.39 -6.43 9.58
N LEU A 61 10.49 -7.09 8.85
CA LEU A 61 9.15 -6.62 8.55
C LEU A 61 8.14 -7.48 9.32
N VAL A 62 7.53 -6.89 10.34
CA VAL A 62 6.56 -7.50 11.25
C VAL A 62 5.26 -6.72 11.25
N ASN A 63 4.14 -7.39 11.56
CA ASN A 63 2.87 -6.71 11.75
C ASN A 63 2.83 -6.08 13.14
N GLY A 64 2.40 -4.82 13.24
CA GLY A 64 2.36 -4.03 14.49
C GLY A 64 1.31 -4.48 15.52
N ASN A 65 0.73 -5.67 15.35
CA ASN A 65 -0.06 -6.32 16.38
C ASN A 65 0.91 -6.90 17.41
N GLU A 66 1.50 -6.00 18.21
CA GLU A 66 2.19 -6.32 19.45
C GLU A 66 1.19 -6.99 20.38
N SER A 67 1.09 -8.31 20.26
CA SER A 67 0.57 -9.10 21.35
C SER A 67 1.75 -9.35 22.27
N ASP A 68 1.56 -9.11 23.57
CA ASP A 68 2.44 -9.44 24.72
C ASP A 68 2.73 -10.95 24.84
N ASN A 69 2.95 -11.61 23.71
CA ASN A 69 3.22 -13.03 23.61
C ASN A 69 4.73 -13.23 23.72
N ASP A 70 5.14 -14.12 24.63
CA ASP A 70 6.50 -14.66 24.76
C ASP A 70 6.84 -15.48 23.52
N THR A 71 7.22 -14.79 22.45
CA THR A 71 7.69 -15.37 21.19
C THR A 71 9.12 -14.92 20.92
N ASN A 72 9.88 -15.73 20.19
CA ASN A 72 11.25 -15.43 19.78
C ASN A 72 11.31 -14.20 18.86
N ILE A 73 10.25 -13.92 18.08
CA ILE A 73 10.14 -12.70 17.27
C ILE A 73 9.96 -11.47 18.17
N SER A 74 9.12 -11.55 19.20
CA SER A 74 8.96 -10.47 20.18
C SER A 74 10.27 -10.22 20.96
N ASP A 75 11.01 -11.28 21.33
CA ASP A 75 12.34 -11.18 21.94
C ASP A 75 13.34 -10.47 21.02
N LEU A 76 13.32 -10.78 19.72
CA LEU A 76 14.17 -10.14 18.72
C LEU A 76 13.85 -8.65 18.56
N ILE A 77 12.56 -8.28 18.51
CA ILE A 77 12.14 -6.88 18.45
C ILE A 77 12.63 -6.13 19.70
N ARG A 78 12.38 -6.68 20.90
CA ARG A 78 12.87 -6.11 22.16
C ARG A 78 14.39 -5.94 22.17
N TYR A 79 15.14 -6.89 21.61
CA TYR A 79 16.59 -6.79 21.47
C TYR A 79 17.00 -5.68 20.49
N ILE A 80 16.34 -5.55 19.34
CA ILE A 80 16.59 -4.48 18.35
C ILE A 80 16.35 -3.11 18.99
N ASP A 81 15.25 -2.95 19.71
CA ASP A 81 14.91 -1.70 20.41
C ASP A 81 15.89 -1.40 21.55
N TYR A 82 16.22 -2.40 22.37
CA TYR A 82 17.18 -2.24 23.48
C TYR A 82 18.56 -1.76 23.02
N ASN A 83 19.00 -2.21 21.84
CA ASN A 83 20.30 -1.84 21.28
C ASN A 83 20.24 -0.55 20.43
N ASN A 84 19.14 0.22 20.52
CA ASN A 84 18.94 1.51 19.83
C ASN A 84 19.11 1.43 18.30
N PHE A 85 18.73 0.31 17.68
CA PHE A 85 18.61 0.25 16.23
C PHE A 85 17.36 1.00 15.75
N SER A 86 17.30 1.36 14.47
CA SER A 86 16.22 2.19 13.93
C SER A 86 14.94 1.38 13.67
N THR A 87 13.90 1.60 14.48
CA THR A 87 12.54 1.10 14.25
C THR A 87 11.70 2.17 13.52
N ILE A 88 11.07 1.81 12.40
CA ILE A 88 10.23 2.72 11.59
C ILE A 88 8.82 2.17 11.55
N ASN A 89 7.87 2.91 12.12
CA ASN A 89 6.46 2.56 12.09
C ASN A 89 5.79 3.12 10.83
N SER A 90 4.90 2.32 10.23
CA SER A 90 4.07 2.79 9.11
C SER A 90 3.00 3.76 9.62
N GLU A 91 2.79 4.86 8.90
CA GLU A 91 1.74 5.85 9.19
C GLU A 91 0.45 5.56 8.39
N VAL A 92 0.48 4.53 7.54
CA VAL A 92 -0.63 4.08 6.70
C VAL A 92 -0.95 2.62 6.93
N HIS A 93 -2.24 2.29 6.92
CA HIS A 93 -2.70 0.91 7.06
C HIS A 93 -2.29 0.06 5.85
N SER A 94 -1.94 -1.19 6.13
CA SER A 94 -1.91 -2.22 5.10
C SER A 94 -3.34 -2.52 4.61
N ILE A 95 -3.51 -2.76 3.31
CA ILE A 95 -4.83 -3.02 2.72
C ILE A 95 -5.35 -4.45 2.97
N PHE A 96 -4.63 -5.28 3.75
CA PHE A 96 -4.97 -6.68 4.02
C PHE A 96 -6.41 -6.87 4.51
N ASP A 97 -6.85 -6.14 5.54
CA ASP A 97 -8.20 -6.27 6.11
C ASP A 97 -9.31 -5.99 5.09
N TYR A 98 -9.02 -5.11 4.13
CA TYR A 98 -9.97 -4.73 3.09
C TYR A 98 -10.01 -5.73 1.93
N LEU A 99 -8.88 -6.38 1.60
CA LEU A 99 -8.84 -7.40 0.55
C LEU A 99 -9.72 -8.62 0.88
N TYR A 100 -9.79 -9.03 2.14
CA TYR A 100 -10.62 -10.18 2.53
C TYR A 100 -12.13 -9.88 2.48
N LYS A 101 -12.54 -8.62 2.67
CA LYS A 101 -13.97 -8.24 2.70
C LYS A 101 -14.49 -7.70 1.36
N GLY A 102 -13.69 -6.90 0.64
CA GLY A 102 -14.15 -6.13 -0.53
C GLY A 102 -14.07 -6.86 -1.88
N TYR A 103 -13.29 -7.94 -1.98
CA TYR A 103 -13.01 -8.59 -3.27
C TYR A 103 -14.17 -9.47 -3.76
N GLU A 104 -14.97 -10.05 -2.86
CA GLU A 104 -16.10 -10.90 -3.24
C GLU A 104 -17.32 -10.12 -3.75
N GLU A 105 -17.67 -9.01 -3.12
CA GLU A 105 -18.85 -8.21 -3.49
C GLU A 105 -18.65 -7.45 -4.81
N LYS A 106 -17.45 -6.87 -5.02
CA LYS A 106 -17.13 -6.11 -6.23
C LYS A 106 -17.04 -7.00 -7.47
N ARG A 107 -16.59 -8.25 -7.31
CA ARG A 107 -16.59 -9.25 -8.39
C ARG A 107 -18.02 -9.66 -8.80
N LYS A 108 -19.00 -9.59 -7.89
CA LYS A 108 -20.42 -9.78 -8.23
C LYS A 108 -20.98 -8.58 -9.00
N LEU A 109 -20.70 -7.35 -8.54
CA LEU A 109 -21.19 -6.11 -9.17
C LEU A 109 -20.63 -5.86 -10.58
N LEU A 110 -19.33 -6.12 -10.80
CA LEU A 110 -18.69 -5.97 -12.13
C LEU A 110 -19.23 -6.96 -13.17
N LEU A 111 -19.76 -8.11 -12.72
CA LEU A 111 -20.27 -9.18 -13.58
C LEU A 111 -21.81 -9.17 -13.66
N SER A 112 -22.49 -8.38 -12.82
CA SER A 112 -23.94 -8.23 -12.83
C SER A 112 -24.37 -7.01 -13.64
N GLY A 113 -24.55 -7.20 -14.94
CA GLY A 113 -25.47 -6.39 -15.75
C GLY A 113 -24.96 -5.03 -16.24
N GLN A 114 -24.56 -4.99 -17.51
CA GLN A 114 -24.54 -3.75 -18.30
C GLN A 114 -25.93 -3.09 -18.27
N LYS A 115 -26.08 -2.00 -17.51
CA LYS A 115 -26.95 -0.83 -17.79
C LYS A 115 -27.06 0.12 -16.57
N LYS A 116 -26.35 1.26 -16.60
CA LYS A 116 -26.88 2.65 -16.52
C LYS A 116 -25.84 3.70 -16.06
N LYS A 117 -25.63 4.70 -16.93
CA LYS A 117 -25.25 6.12 -16.77
C LYS A 117 -23.87 6.50 -16.17
N SER A 118 -22.97 6.83 -17.10
CA SER A 118 -22.02 7.97 -17.19
C SER A 118 -20.90 8.08 -16.16
N VAL A 119 -21.16 8.09 -14.85
CA VAL A 119 -20.10 8.24 -13.82
C VAL A 119 -19.47 6.88 -13.52
N PHE A 120 -20.31 5.86 -13.35
CA PHE A 120 -19.87 4.47 -13.29
C PHE A 120 -19.18 4.06 -14.59
N ASP A 121 -19.55 4.61 -15.74
CA ASP A 121 -18.90 4.28 -17.01
C ASP A 121 -17.44 4.76 -17.02
N SER A 122 -17.15 5.98 -16.56
CA SER A 122 -15.77 6.48 -16.50
C SER A 122 -14.91 5.77 -15.46
N GLU A 123 -15.44 5.48 -14.27
CA GLU A 123 -14.72 4.69 -13.26
C GLU A 123 -14.50 3.25 -13.74
N ASN A 124 -15.49 2.63 -14.38
CA ASN A 124 -15.34 1.28 -14.93
C ASN A 124 -14.30 1.24 -16.07
N LEU A 125 -14.31 2.23 -16.97
CA LEU A 125 -13.29 2.35 -18.01
C LEU A 125 -11.90 2.55 -17.41
N MET A 126 -11.77 3.42 -16.39
CA MET A 126 -10.51 3.60 -15.67
C MET A 126 -10.07 2.31 -14.97
N TYR A 127 -10.98 1.58 -14.35
CA TYR A 127 -10.68 0.30 -13.72
C TYR A 127 -10.15 -0.72 -14.73
N LEU A 128 -10.79 -0.85 -15.89
CA LEU A 128 -10.34 -1.74 -16.96
C LEU A 128 -8.95 -1.34 -17.46
N LEU A 129 -8.72 -0.04 -17.65
CA LEU A 129 -7.41 0.50 -18.04
C LEU A 129 -6.34 0.17 -17.00
N ILE A 130 -6.61 0.42 -15.71
CA ILE A 130 -5.69 0.08 -14.62
C ILE A 130 -5.39 -1.42 -14.65
N LYS A 131 -6.42 -2.26 -14.76
CA LYS A 131 -6.24 -3.72 -14.82
C LYS A 131 -5.39 -4.16 -16.00
N GLU A 132 -5.57 -3.54 -17.16
CA GLU A 132 -4.76 -3.80 -18.35
C GLU A 132 -3.30 -3.37 -18.14
N VAL A 133 -3.05 -2.16 -17.65
CA VAL A 133 -1.68 -1.69 -17.36
C VAL A 133 -1.00 -2.57 -16.32
N LEU A 134 -1.71 -2.95 -15.24
CA LEU A 134 -1.17 -3.82 -14.19
C LEU A 134 -0.98 -5.29 -14.61
N SER A 135 -1.47 -5.67 -15.80
CA SER A 135 -1.23 -7.00 -16.38
C SER A 135 0.13 -7.12 -17.08
N ASP A 136 0.76 -5.99 -17.40
CA ASP A 136 2.13 -5.94 -17.90
C ASP A 136 3.10 -6.46 -16.81
N GLU A 137 4.07 -7.28 -17.22
CA GLU A 137 5.03 -7.94 -16.34
C GLU A 137 5.74 -6.95 -15.41
N GLN A 138 6.10 -5.76 -15.93
CA GLN A 138 6.79 -4.71 -15.17
C GLN A 138 5.97 -4.15 -14.00
N PHE A 139 4.63 -4.25 -14.07
CA PHE A 139 3.69 -3.77 -13.04
C PHE A 139 2.94 -4.90 -12.33
N SER A 140 3.23 -6.16 -12.65
CA SER A 140 2.58 -7.35 -12.10
C SER A 140 2.65 -7.44 -10.57
N LYS A 141 3.65 -6.80 -9.95
CA LYS A 141 3.80 -6.64 -8.50
C LYS A 141 2.70 -5.80 -7.84
N TYR A 142 1.91 -5.05 -8.60
CA TYR A 142 0.87 -4.17 -8.07
C TYR A 142 -0.54 -4.75 -8.24
N GLY A 143 -1.43 -4.37 -7.33
CA GLY A 143 -2.88 -4.61 -7.41
C GLY A 143 -3.65 -3.31 -7.24
N VAL A 144 -4.97 -3.36 -7.41
CA VAL A 144 -5.87 -2.20 -7.28
C VAL A 144 -7.07 -2.53 -6.41
N ILE A 145 -7.48 -1.58 -5.57
CA ILE A 145 -8.73 -1.58 -4.80
C ILE A 145 -9.55 -0.36 -5.23
N LEU A 146 -10.87 -0.53 -5.37
CA LEU A 146 -11.79 0.59 -5.63
C LEU A 146 -12.33 1.20 -4.34
N HIS A 147 -12.75 2.46 -4.36
CA HIS A 147 -13.53 3.17 -3.32
C HIS A 147 -13.03 2.87 -1.90
N HIS A 148 -11.74 3.06 -1.66
CA HIS A 148 -11.13 2.80 -0.37
C HIS A 148 -11.41 3.99 0.57
N PRO A 149 -12.09 3.80 1.72
CA PRO A 149 -12.37 4.90 2.64
C PRO A 149 -11.08 5.55 3.14
N LEU A 150 -10.97 6.88 3.06
CA LEU A 150 -9.75 7.60 3.45
C LEU A 150 -9.41 7.36 4.93
N ARG A 151 -10.42 7.32 5.80
CA ARG A 151 -10.25 6.98 7.23
C ARG A 151 -9.62 5.61 7.50
N ASN A 152 -9.71 4.67 6.56
CA ASN A 152 -9.15 3.33 6.69
C ASN A 152 -7.72 3.26 6.14
N LEU A 153 -7.27 4.32 5.45
CA LEU A 153 -5.91 4.44 4.94
C LEU A 153 -4.95 5.00 5.99
N LEU A 154 -5.43 5.92 6.83
CA LEU A 154 -4.62 6.65 7.80
C LEU A 154 -4.60 5.93 9.15
N LEU A 155 -3.40 5.65 9.68
CA LEU A 155 -3.23 5.07 11.03
C LEU A 155 -3.21 6.14 12.13
N ASP A 156 -2.59 7.28 11.83
CA ASP A 156 -2.45 8.41 12.73
C ASP A 156 -3.10 9.63 12.08
N PHE A 157 -3.86 10.43 12.83
CA PHE A 157 -4.52 11.65 12.36
C PHE A 157 -3.84 12.93 12.87
N SER A 158 -2.76 12.80 13.67
CA SER A 158 -2.08 13.93 14.31
C SER A 158 -1.52 14.99 13.34
N LYS A 159 -1.28 14.59 12.08
CA LYS A 159 -0.75 15.47 11.02
C LYS A 159 -1.83 16.33 10.36
N LEU A 160 -3.10 16.08 10.67
CA LEU A 160 -4.22 16.75 10.04
C LEU A 160 -4.58 18.03 10.78
N THR A 161 -5.05 19.02 10.01
CA THR A 161 -5.65 20.22 10.58
C THR A 161 -7.03 19.91 11.17
N PRO A 162 -7.58 20.79 12.03
CA PRO A 162 -8.94 20.64 12.56
C PRO A 162 -10.03 20.57 11.47
N GLU A 163 -9.77 21.05 10.25
CA GLU A 163 -10.69 20.95 9.12
C GLU A 163 -10.52 19.63 8.35
N GLU A 164 -9.28 19.14 8.21
CA GLU A 164 -8.95 17.90 7.51
C GLU A 164 -9.38 16.65 8.27
N GLU A 165 -9.19 16.63 9.59
CA GLU A 165 -9.51 15.45 10.39
C GLU A 165 -10.99 15.00 10.25
N PRO A 166 -12.01 15.86 10.43
CA PRO A 166 -13.39 15.44 10.25
C PRO A 166 -13.69 15.03 8.80
N TYR A 167 -13.04 15.65 7.82
CA TYR A 167 -13.17 15.27 6.42
C TYR A 167 -12.58 13.87 6.14
N ALA A 168 -11.38 13.60 6.66
CA ALA A 168 -10.69 12.33 6.50
C ALA A 168 -11.43 11.18 7.20
N ARG A 169 -11.99 11.44 8.39
CA ARG A 169 -12.79 10.47 9.17
C ARG A 169 -14.16 10.17 8.54
N HIS A 170 -14.67 11.06 7.69
CA HIS A 170 -16.03 10.95 7.17
C HIS A 170 -16.22 9.70 6.29
N HIS A 171 -17.36 9.03 6.45
CA HIS A 171 -17.62 7.73 5.82
C HIS A 171 -17.85 7.79 4.32
N ALA A 172 -18.26 8.94 3.80
CA ALA A 172 -18.42 9.17 2.38
C ALA A 172 -17.11 9.59 1.69
N THR A 173 -16.04 9.84 2.45
CA THR A 173 -14.75 10.23 1.88
C THR A 173 -13.97 8.98 1.46
N HIS A 174 -13.97 8.69 0.17
CA HIS A 174 -13.23 7.57 -0.42
C HIS A 174 -12.18 8.04 -1.41
N ILE A 175 -11.18 7.18 -1.64
CA ILE A 175 -10.29 7.23 -2.79
C ILE A 175 -10.84 6.30 -3.86
N ASP A 176 -10.98 6.77 -5.09
CA ASP A 176 -11.64 6.00 -6.15
C ASP A 176 -10.87 4.74 -6.49
N PHE A 177 -9.54 4.84 -6.66
CA PHE A 177 -8.67 3.68 -6.79
C PHE A 177 -7.40 3.82 -5.95
N LEU A 178 -7.05 2.75 -5.26
CA LEU A 178 -5.82 2.63 -4.49
C LEU A 178 -4.98 1.50 -5.06
N ILE A 179 -3.84 1.85 -5.66
CA ILE A 179 -2.83 0.89 -6.09
C ILE A 179 -2.00 0.49 -4.88
N TYR A 180 -1.74 -0.80 -4.75
CA TYR A 180 -0.98 -1.37 -3.65
C TYR A 180 0.04 -2.40 -4.14
N ASN A 181 1.10 -2.63 -3.36
CA ASN A 181 2.05 -3.70 -3.62
C ASN A 181 1.46 -5.06 -3.22
N LYS A 182 1.42 -6.06 -4.10
CA LYS A 182 0.83 -7.38 -3.80
C LYS A 182 1.59 -8.17 -2.74
N LEU A 183 2.88 -7.94 -2.55
CA LEU A 183 3.67 -8.61 -1.52
C LEU A 183 3.47 -7.92 -0.16
N GLY A 184 3.80 -6.63 -0.07
CA GLY A 184 3.75 -5.88 1.19
C GLY A 184 2.37 -5.36 1.58
N LYS A 185 1.40 -5.37 0.65
CA LYS A 185 0.05 -4.78 0.79
C LYS A 185 0.05 -3.34 1.27
N ASN A 186 1.14 -2.62 1.08
CA ASN A 186 1.18 -1.20 1.34
C ASN A 186 0.57 -0.44 0.15
N PRO A 187 -0.18 0.64 0.41
CA PRO A 187 -0.60 1.57 -0.63
C PRO A 187 0.62 2.23 -1.27
N VAL A 188 0.58 2.43 -2.59
CA VAL A 188 1.69 3.03 -3.35
C VAL A 188 1.26 4.19 -4.24
N LEU A 189 -0.01 4.25 -4.65
CA LEU A 189 -0.54 5.32 -5.50
C LEU A 189 -2.05 5.42 -5.32
N ALA A 190 -2.53 6.62 -5.02
CA ALA A 190 -3.94 6.96 -5.06
C ALA A 190 -4.32 7.50 -6.45
N ILE A 191 -5.52 7.19 -6.90
CA ILE A 191 -6.07 7.67 -8.16
C ILE A 191 -7.50 8.16 -7.94
N GLU A 192 -7.82 9.32 -8.50
CA GLU A 192 -9.17 9.92 -8.52
C GLU A 192 -9.61 10.14 -9.96
N VAL A 193 -10.90 9.98 -10.23
CA VAL A 193 -11.52 10.24 -11.53
C VAL A 193 -12.46 11.43 -11.39
N ASP A 194 -11.99 12.59 -11.83
CA ASP A 194 -12.72 13.85 -11.74
C ASP A 194 -13.75 13.94 -12.87
N GLY A 195 -15.03 13.98 -12.50
CA GLY A 195 -16.13 14.21 -13.42
C GLY A 195 -16.13 15.62 -14.02
N TYR A 196 -16.71 15.77 -15.21
CA TYR A 196 -16.79 17.03 -15.97
C TYR A 196 -17.68 18.11 -15.32
N GLU A 197 -18.57 17.76 -14.38
CA GLU A 197 -19.55 18.71 -13.85
C GLU A 197 -18.93 19.80 -12.96
N TYR A 198 -18.68 20.95 -13.61
CA TYR A 198 -18.54 22.29 -13.04
C TYR A 198 -17.43 22.45 -11.98
N HIS A 199 -16.19 22.57 -12.48
CA HIS A 199 -15.12 23.32 -11.82
C HIS A 199 -15.49 24.82 -11.73
N LYS A 200 -16.42 25.19 -10.84
CA LYS A 200 -16.34 26.50 -10.21
C LYS A 200 -15.20 26.39 -9.21
N ILE A 201 -14.16 27.19 -9.37
CA ILE A 201 -12.94 27.20 -8.54
C ILE A 201 -13.27 27.32 -7.03
N GLU A 202 -14.45 27.85 -6.69
CA GLU A 202 -14.94 28.01 -5.32
C GLU A 202 -15.97 26.94 -4.87
N SER A 203 -16.16 25.87 -5.64
CA SER A 203 -17.16 24.84 -5.28
C SER A 203 -16.74 24.08 -4.01
N ARG A 204 -17.74 23.53 -3.30
CA ARG A 204 -17.49 22.61 -2.18
C ARG A 204 -16.65 21.41 -2.61
N GLN A 205 -16.77 20.98 -3.87
CA GLN A 205 -16.01 19.88 -4.42
C GLN A 205 -14.52 20.24 -4.57
N ALA A 206 -14.21 21.42 -5.12
CA ALA A 206 -12.84 21.89 -5.26
C ALA A 206 -12.12 21.98 -3.89
N LYS A 207 -12.81 22.45 -2.84
CA LYS A 207 -12.26 22.47 -1.48
C LYS A 207 -11.97 21.07 -0.95
N ARG A 208 -12.88 20.11 -1.15
CA ARG A 208 -12.68 18.71 -0.75
C ARG A 208 -11.54 18.05 -1.52
N ASP A 209 -11.44 18.32 -2.81
CA ASP A 209 -10.38 17.79 -3.66
C ASP A 209 -9.01 18.32 -3.23
N HIS A 210 -8.91 19.61 -2.96
CA HIS A 210 -7.70 20.22 -2.40
C HIS A 210 -7.33 19.59 -1.07
N MET A 211 -8.28 19.47 -0.14
CA MET A 211 -8.07 18.86 1.17
C MET A 211 -7.59 17.40 1.06
N LYS A 212 -8.17 16.62 0.13
CA LYS A 212 -7.73 15.24 -0.13
C LYS A 212 -6.29 15.21 -0.67
N ASN A 213 -5.92 16.14 -1.55
CA ASN A 213 -4.55 16.22 -2.07
C ASN A 213 -3.56 16.52 -0.94
N GLU A 214 -3.85 17.52 -0.10
CA GLU A 214 -2.99 17.91 1.03
C GLU A 214 -2.83 16.77 2.05
N ILE A 215 -3.94 16.08 2.37
CA ILE A 215 -3.90 14.91 3.24
C ILE A 215 -2.97 13.85 2.63
N LEU A 216 -3.20 13.41 1.39
CA LEU A 216 -2.38 12.35 0.79
C LEU A 216 -0.90 12.73 0.68
N GLU A 217 -0.59 14.00 0.44
CA GLU A 217 0.78 14.53 0.45
C GLU A 217 1.44 14.41 1.84
N LYS A 218 0.72 14.74 2.92
CA LYS A 218 1.21 14.62 4.31
C LYS A 218 1.61 13.19 4.69
N TYR A 219 0.91 12.19 4.14
CA TYR A 219 1.21 10.77 4.31
C TYR A 219 2.08 10.18 3.19
N ARG A 220 2.62 11.04 2.31
CA ARG A 220 3.53 10.67 1.21
C ARG A 220 2.95 9.62 0.28
N ILE A 221 1.64 9.68 0.02
CA ILE A 221 0.96 8.84 -0.95
C ILE A 221 0.83 9.64 -2.23
N PRO A 222 1.52 9.26 -3.32
CA PRO A 222 1.35 9.92 -4.61
C PRO A 222 -0.12 9.87 -5.04
N LEU A 223 -0.60 10.95 -5.64
CA LEU A 223 -1.96 11.06 -6.16
C LEU A 223 -1.93 11.43 -7.64
N VAL A 224 -2.70 10.70 -8.44
CA VAL A 224 -2.95 11.06 -9.85
C VAL A 224 -4.45 11.23 -10.09
N ARG A 225 -4.83 12.41 -10.57
CA ARG A 225 -6.20 12.70 -10.98
C ARG A 225 -6.40 12.54 -12.49
N PHE A 226 -7.48 11.92 -12.91
CA PHE A 226 -7.86 11.78 -14.32
C PHE A 226 -9.15 12.55 -14.60
N SER A 227 -9.14 13.40 -15.61
CA SER A 227 -10.37 14.03 -16.10
C SER A 227 -11.10 13.08 -17.03
N THR A 228 -12.44 13.06 -16.98
CA THR A 228 -13.28 12.29 -17.90
C THR A 228 -13.26 12.76 -19.36
N THR A 229 -12.55 13.86 -19.67
CA THR A 229 -12.44 14.43 -21.03
C THR A 229 -11.03 14.34 -21.63
N GLY A 230 -10.12 13.69 -20.91
CA GLY A 230 -8.73 13.52 -21.32
C GLY A 230 -8.55 12.54 -22.48
N SER A 231 -7.31 12.51 -22.97
CA SER A 231 -6.76 11.39 -23.71
C SER A 231 -5.36 11.14 -23.15
N LYS A 232 -4.83 9.92 -23.30
CA LYS A 232 -3.52 9.47 -22.78
C LYS A 232 -3.51 9.07 -21.30
N GLU A 233 -4.64 8.62 -20.77
CA GLU A 233 -4.77 8.07 -19.42
C GLU A 233 -3.76 6.94 -19.19
N ARG A 234 -3.60 6.08 -20.21
CA ARG A 234 -2.63 4.96 -20.18
C ARG A 234 -1.21 5.45 -19.96
N ASP A 235 -0.76 6.41 -20.75
CA ASP A 235 0.62 6.92 -20.68
C ASP A 235 0.88 7.60 -19.34
N LYS A 236 -0.10 8.39 -18.87
CA LYS A 236 -0.02 9.06 -17.57
C LYS A 236 0.06 8.05 -16.41
N LEU A 237 -0.79 7.02 -16.42
CA LEU A 237 -0.76 5.95 -15.42
C LEU A 237 0.57 5.18 -15.46
N THR A 238 1.00 4.79 -16.66
CA THR A 238 2.25 4.06 -16.86
C THR A 238 3.45 4.87 -16.37
N LYS A 239 3.49 6.17 -16.65
CA LYS A 239 4.53 7.07 -16.18
C LYS A 239 4.53 7.14 -14.64
N ALA A 240 3.37 7.40 -14.03
CA ALA A 240 3.24 7.46 -12.58
C ALA A 240 3.72 6.16 -11.91
N LEU A 241 3.34 4.99 -12.45
CA LEU A 241 3.76 3.68 -11.92
C LEU A 241 5.27 3.42 -12.09
N ARG A 242 5.95 4.01 -13.07
CA ARG A 242 7.41 3.90 -13.25
C ARG A 242 8.21 4.80 -12.31
N GLU A 243 7.57 5.84 -11.78
CA GLU A 243 8.17 6.78 -10.83
C GLU A 243 8.05 6.31 -9.36
N LEU A 244 7.35 5.19 -9.12
CA LEU A 244 7.23 4.50 -7.82
C LEU A 244 8.43 3.56 -7.53
#